data_AF-A0A1W5J6L5-F1
#
_entry.id   AF-A0A1W5J6L5-F1
#
_cell.length_a   1.000
_cell.length_b   1.000
_cell.length_c   1.000
_cell.angle_alpha   90.00
_cell.angle_beta   90.00
_cell.angle_gamma   90.00
#
_symmetry.space_group_name_H-M   'P 1'
#
loop_
_entity.id
_entity.type
_entity.pdbx_description
1 polymer ?
#
loop_
_entity_poly.entity_id
_entity_poly.type
_entity_poly.pdbx_seq_one_letter_code
_entity_poly.pdbx_strand_id
1 'polypeptide(L)'
;MIILLSTSALFFVLACIILISCSFFMSRKLSSSGTWASPYECGFIPSSFSFDSFSFTYFSLLIFFVVFDLEISLLLNMPEQSAVWGGFIFYFIFLLILACGFFIEAMCGYVRWGH
;
A
#
# COMPACT_ATOMS: atom_id res chain seq x y z
N MET A 1 -14.90 20.47 26.56
CA MET A 1 -14.61 19.06 26.21
C MET A 1 -13.62 18.96 25.06
N ILE A 2 -13.90 19.54 23.89
CA ILE A 2 -13.00 19.50 22.71
C ILE A 2 -11.61 20.10 22.99
N ILE A 3 -11.55 21.24 23.70
CA ILE A 3 -10.27 21.89 24.06
C ILE A 3 -9.42 21.00 25.00
N LEU A 4 -10.07 20.25 25.90
CA LEU A 4 -9.37 19.38 26.85
C LEU A 4 -8.84 18.12 26.14
N LEU A 5 -9.60 17.62 25.15
CA LEU A 5 -9.18 16.54 24.28
C LEU A 5 -7.99 16.97 23.40
N SER A 6 -8.04 18.16 22.79
CA SER A 6 -6.98 18.64 21.91
C SER A 6 -5.68 18.93 22.67
N THR A 7 -5.74 19.48 23.89
CA THR A 7 -4.54 19.67 24.71
C THR A 7 -3.94 18.34 25.16
N SER A 8 -4.75 17.36 25.57
CA SER A 8 -4.24 16.03 25.92
C SER A 8 -3.55 15.32 24.74
N ALA A 9 -4.08 15.46 23.53
CA ALA A 9 -3.49 14.90 22.32
C ALA A 9 -2.13 15.54 22.00
N LEU A 10 -2.00 16.86 22.14
CA LEU A 10 -0.72 17.56 21.95
C LEU A 10 0.34 17.09 22.95
N PHE A 11 -0.02 16.93 24.23
CA PHE A 11 0.89 16.40 25.25
C PHE A 11 1.35 14.98 24.94
N PHE A 12 0.45 14.12 24.44
CA PHE A 12 0.79 12.75 24.06
C PHE A 12 1.78 12.71 22.88
N VAL A 13 1.55 13.51 21.83
CA VAL A 13 2.46 13.59 20.68
C VAL A 13 3.83 14.10 21.11
N LEU A 14 3.89 15.13 21.95
CA LEU A 14 5.16 15.64 22.49
C LEU A 14 5.90 14.58 23.31
N ALA A 15 5.18 13.82 24.16
CA ALA A 15 5.77 12.73 24.94
C ALA A 15 6.36 11.63 24.03
N CYS A 16 5.67 11.25 22.95
CA CYS A 16 6.18 10.28 21.97
C CYS A 16 7.48 10.77 21.31
N ILE A 17 7.53 12.03 20.89
CA ILE A 17 8.73 12.62 20.26
C ILE A 17 9.91 12.61 21.24
N ILE A 18 9.68 12.98 22.50
CA ILE A 18 10.72 12.97 23.53
C ILE A 18 11.24 11.54 23.78
N LEU A 19 10.35 10.55 23.88
CA LEU A 19 10.73 9.15 24.10
C LEU A 19 11.53 8.56 22.94
N ILE A 20 11.12 8.82 21.69
CA ILE A 20 11.84 8.37 20.49
C ILE A 20 13.24 9.00 20.46
N SER A 21 13.31 10.32 20.72
CA SER A 21 14.58 11.06 20.74
C SER A 21 15.52 10.51 21.82
N CYS A 22 15.03 10.32 23.04
CA CYS A 22 15.80 9.76 24.15
C CYS A 22 16.33 8.36 23.82
N SER A 23 15.48 7.51 23.25
CA SER A 23 15.85 6.15 22.82
C SER A 23 16.95 6.17 21.76
N PHE A 24 16.88 7.08 20.79
CA PHE A 24 17.90 7.25 19.76
C PHE A 24 19.25 7.69 20.34
N PHE A 25 19.25 8.67 21.26
CA PHE A 25 20.48 9.13 21.93
C PHE A 25 21.10 8.05 22.81
N MET A 26 20.28 7.24 23.50
CA MET A 26 20.78 6.15 24.34
C MET A 26 21.34 4.98 23.50
N SER A 27 20.65 4.63 22.40
CA SER A 27 21.03 3.50 21.54
C SER A 27 22.38 3.70 20.84
N ARG A 28 22.78 4.95 20.55
CA ARG A 28 24.09 5.25 19.93
C ARG A 28 25.30 4.92 20.81
N LYS A 29 25.11 4.75 22.13
CA LYS A 29 26.22 4.43 23.05
C LYS A 29 26.58 2.94 23.10
N LEU A 30 25.69 2.05 22.64
CA LEU A 30 26.05 0.66 22.39
C LEU A 30 26.71 0.59 21.01
N SER A 31 28.02 0.37 20.98
CA SER A 31 28.67 -0.07 19.75
C SER A 31 28.03 -1.38 19.33
N SER A 32 27.20 -1.33 18.29
CA SER A 32 26.69 -2.54 17.67
C SER A 32 27.88 -3.32 17.14
N SER A 33 28.26 -4.39 17.84
CA SER A 33 29.27 -5.31 17.35
C SER A 33 28.69 -5.95 16.08
N GLY A 34 29.49 -6.04 15.01
CA GLY A 34 29.00 -6.29 13.65
C GLY A 34 28.11 -7.53 13.45
N THR A 35 28.16 -8.50 14.38
CA THR A 35 27.29 -9.68 14.43
C THR A 35 25.86 -9.42 14.91
N TRP A 36 25.62 -8.35 15.68
CA TRP A 36 24.27 -7.92 16.07
C TRP A 36 23.66 -6.93 15.07
N ALA A 37 24.50 -6.30 14.24
CA ALA A 37 24.08 -5.42 13.15
C ALA A 37 23.92 -6.15 11.81
N SER A 38 24.27 -7.43 11.70
CA SER A 38 24.06 -8.22 10.48
C SER A 38 22.60 -8.66 10.34
N PRO A 39 22.09 -8.84 9.11
CA PRO A 39 20.76 -9.40 8.88
C PRO A 39 20.60 -10.77 9.55
N TYR A 40 19.39 -11.06 10.01
CA TYR A 40 19.08 -12.33 10.66
C TYR A 40 19.03 -13.45 9.62
N GLU A 41 20.04 -14.31 9.60
CA GLU A 41 20.17 -15.47 8.72
C GLU A 41 20.11 -16.79 9.51
N CYS A 42 19.27 -16.84 10.56
CA CYS A 42 19.17 -18.01 11.45
C CYS A 42 20.51 -18.47 12.07
N GLY A 43 21.49 -17.56 12.20
CA GLY A 43 22.83 -17.86 12.74
C GLY A 43 23.87 -18.29 11.70
N PHE A 44 23.52 -18.30 10.41
CA PHE A 44 24.44 -18.58 9.32
C PHE A 44 25.10 -17.31 8.77
N ILE A 45 26.25 -17.49 8.10
CA ILE A 45 26.91 -16.41 7.37
C ILE A 45 26.15 -16.23 6.04
N PRO A 46 25.75 -15.00 5.66
CA PRO A 46 25.04 -14.77 4.41
C PRO A 46 25.90 -15.24 3.23
N SER A 47 25.37 -16.18 2.45
CA SER A 47 26.07 -16.75 1.29
C SER A 47 26.05 -15.86 0.05
N SER A 48 25.14 -14.87 0.01
CA SER A 48 24.93 -13.98 -1.12
C SER A 48 24.23 -12.70 -0.69
N PHE A 49 24.35 -11.64 -1.49
CA PHE A 49 23.49 -10.47 -1.33
C PHE A 49 22.02 -10.88 -1.50
N SER A 50 21.17 -10.41 -0.60
CA SER A 50 19.71 -10.49 -0.69
C SER A 50 19.22 -9.55 -1.80
N PHE A 51 19.51 -9.90 -3.06
CA PHE A 51 18.77 -9.33 -4.18
C PHE A 51 17.45 -10.07 -4.24
N ASP A 52 16.39 -9.41 -3.80
CA ASP A 52 15.05 -9.92 -4.06
C ASP A 52 14.85 -9.91 -5.58
N SER A 53 14.84 -11.10 -6.17
CA SER A 53 14.31 -11.28 -7.51
C SER A 53 12.81 -11.01 -7.45
N PHE A 54 12.44 -9.78 -7.83
CA PHE A 54 11.04 -9.38 -7.88
C PHE A 54 10.28 -10.28 -8.85
N SER A 55 9.25 -10.96 -8.37
CA SER A 55 8.42 -11.78 -9.25
C SER A 55 7.56 -10.88 -10.15
N PHE A 56 7.50 -11.26 -11.43
CA PHE A 56 6.62 -10.63 -12.43
C PHE A 56 5.14 -10.61 -12.02
N THR A 57 4.71 -11.53 -11.13
CA THR A 57 3.33 -11.55 -10.63
C THR A 57 2.99 -10.31 -9.80
N TYR A 58 3.91 -9.83 -8.97
CA TYR A 58 3.72 -8.59 -8.21
C TYR A 58 3.71 -7.35 -9.11
N PHE A 59 4.52 -7.37 -10.17
CA PHE A 59 4.51 -6.30 -11.18
C PHE A 59 3.15 -6.19 -11.86
N SER A 60 2.59 -7.31 -12.30
CA SER A 60 1.30 -7.37 -12.97
C SER A 60 0.16 -6.90 -12.06
N LEU A 61 0.18 -7.29 -10.78
CA LEU A 61 -0.81 -6.83 -9.80
C LEU A 61 -0.75 -5.31 -9.60
N LEU A 62 0.45 -4.71 -9.59
CA LEU A 62 0.60 -3.27 -9.43
C LEU A 62 0.03 -2.49 -10.62
N ILE A 63 0.28 -2.95 -11.84
CA ILE A 63 -0.30 -2.33 -13.05
C ILE A 63 -1.82 -2.45 -13.03
N PHE A 64 -2.33 -3.65 -12.75
CA PHE A 64 -3.76 -3.90 -12.64
C PHE A 64 -4.44 -2.98 -11.62
N PHE A 65 -3.82 -2.82 -10.45
CA PHE A 65 -4.31 -1.92 -9.40
C PHE A 65 -4.39 -0.46 -9.87
N VAL A 66 -3.36 0.05 -10.56
CA VAL A 66 -3.33 1.44 -11.05
C VAL A 66 -4.43 1.68 -12.09
N VAL A 67 -4.65 0.74 -13.01
CA VAL A 67 -5.71 0.85 -14.03
C VAL A 67 -7.09 0.83 -13.37
N PHE A 68 -7.33 -0.11 -12.46
CA PHE A 68 -8.62 -0.24 -11.79
C PHE A 68 -8.95 0.97 -10.89
N ASP A 69 -7.94 1.57 -10.24
CA ASP A 69 -8.12 2.78 -9.42
C ASP A 69 -8.52 4.00 -10.27
N LEU A 70 -7.95 4.13 -11.47
CA LEU A 70 -8.36 5.15 -12.45
C LEU A 70 -9.82 4.94 -12.87
N GLU A 71 -10.21 3.71 -13.18
CA GLU A 71 -11.57 3.37 -13.61
C GLU A 71 -12.61 3.64 -12.52
N ILE A 72 -12.30 3.34 -11.25
CA ILE A 72 -13.16 3.69 -10.10
C ILE A 72 -13.27 5.22 -9.95
N SER A 73 -12.16 5.94 -10.12
CA SER A 73 -12.16 7.41 -10.05
C SER A 73 -13.10 8.04 -11.09
N LEU A 74 -13.24 7.42 -12.26
CA LEU A 74 -14.21 7.83 -13.29
C LEU A 74 -15.66 7.51 -12.88
N LEU A 75 -15.90 6.36 -12.25
CA LEU A 75 -17.23 5.99 -11.74
C LEU A 75 -17.71 6.89 -10.60
N LEU A 76 -16.80 7.47 -9.80
CA LEU A 76 -17.15 8.34 -8.67
C LEU A 76 -17.96 9.58 -9.09
N ASN A 77 -17.81 10.03 -10.33
CA ASN A 77 -18.54 11.19 -10.87
C ASN A 77 -19.96 10.84 -11.39
N MET A 78 -20.33 9.56 -11.39
CA MET A 78 -21.64 9.08 -11.85
C MET A 78 -22.85 9.79 -11.21
N PRO A 79 -22.96 9.95 -9.87
CA PRO A 79 -24.14 10.56 -9.26
C PRO A 79 -24.38 12.00 -9.76
N GLU A 80 -23.32 12.79 -9.92
CA GLU A 80 -23.41 14.19 -10.38
C GLU A 80 -23.86 14.29 -11.84
N GLN A 81 -23.45 13.35 -12.70
CA GLN A 81 -23.79 13.37 -14.13
C GLN A 81 -25.07 12.58 -14.48
N SER A 82 -25.54 11.72 -13.57
CA SER A 82 -26.69 10.83 -13.79
C SER A 82 -28.04 11.56 -13.94
N ALA A 83 -28.14 12.81 -13.49
CA ALA A 83 -29.34 13.63 -13.66
C ALA A 83 -29.65 13.94 -15.13
N VAL A 84 -28.67 13.81 -16.02
CA VAL A 84 -28.85 13.95 -17.47
C VAL A 84 -29.28 12.61 -18.06
N TRP A 85 -30.45 12.57 -18.70
CA TRP A 85 -31.14 11.36 -19.17
C TRP A 85 -30.30 10.42 -20.08
N GLY A 86 -29.20 10.90 -20.67
CA GLY A 86 -28.30 10.10 -21.50
C GLY A 86 -27.12 9.45 -20.74
N GLY A 87 -26.71 9.99 -19.58
CA GLY A 87 -25.47 9.58 -18.90
C GLY A 87 -25.48 8.15 -18.39
N PHE A 88 -26.64 7.68 -17.89
CA PHE A 88 -26.78 6.35 -17.30
C PHE A 88 -26.41 5.21 -18.27
N ILE A 89 -26.81 5.31 -19.54
CA ILE A 89 -26.50 4.29 -20.56
C ILE A 89 -25.00 4.21 -20.83
N PHE A 90 -24.30 5.36 -20.87
CA PHE A 90 -22.85 5.36 -21.06
C PHE A 90 -22.12 4.73 -19.88
N TYR A 91 -22.53 5.03 -18.64
CA TYR A 91 -21.97 4.39 -17.45
C TYR A 91 -22.27 2.89 -17.39
N PHE A 92 -23.45 2.46 -17.83
CA PHE A 92 -23.79 1.03 -17.89
C PHE A 92 -22.94 0.27 -18.91
N ILE A 93 -22.74 0.85 -20.10
CA ILE A 93 -21.84 0.29 -21.12
C ILE A 93 -20.40 0.26 -20.61
N PHE A 94 -19.94 1.32 -19.95
CA PHE A 94 -18.62 1.39 -19.33
C PHE A 94 -18.40 0.29 -18.29
N LEU A 95 -19.40 0.03 -17.44
CA LEU A 95 -19.37 -1.03 -16.43
C LEU A 95 -19.32 -2.44 -17.07
N LEU A 96 -20.03 -2.64 -18.19
CA LEU A 96 -19.94 -3.88 -18.96
C LEU A 96 -18.54 -4.11 -19.55
N ILE A 97 -17.91 -3.06 -20.10
CA ILE A 97 -16.55 -3.14 -20.64
C ILE A 97 -15.56 -3.49 -19.53
N LEU A 98 -15.67 -2.83 -18.38
CA LEU A 98 -14.92 -3.12 -17.15
C LEU A 98 -15.03 -4.58 -16.72
N ALA A 99 -16.27 -5.08 -16.61
CA ALA A 99 -16.52 -6.46 -16.20
C ALA A 99 -15.93 -7.47 -17.20
N CYS A 100 -16.01 -7.18 -18.50
CA CYS A 100 -15.43 -8.02 -19.54
C CYS A 100 -13.89 -8.02 -19.47
N GLY A 101 -13.27 -6.85 -19.35
CA GLY A 101 -11.81 -6.70 -19.22
C GLY A 101 -11.26 -7.47 -18.01
N PHE A 102 -11.91 -7.30 -16.85
CA PHE A 102 -11.57 -8.05 -15.65
C PHE A 102 -11.69 -9.56 -15.84
N PHE A 103 -12.75 -10.03 -16.49
CA PHE A 103 -12.95 -11.45 -16.72
C PHE A 103 -11.87 -12.06 -17.63
N ILE A 104 -11.49 -11.36 -18.71
CA ILE A 104 -10.40 -11.77 -19.60
C ILE A 104 -9.09 -11.87 -18.82
N GLU A 105 -8.77 -10.87 -18.01
CA GLU A 105 -7.52 -10.82 -17.26
C GLU A 105 -7.45 -11.89 -16.16
N ALA A 106 -8.58 -12.17 -15.50
CA ALA A 106 -8.71 -13.27 -14.55
C ALA A 106 -8.52 -14.64 -15.22
N MET A 107 -9.11 -14.85 -16.41
CA MET A 107 -8.95 -16.11 -17.17
C MET A 107 -7.54 -16.30 -17.73
N CYS A 108 -6.85 -15.22 -18.12
CA CYS A 108 -5.44 -15.25 -18.54
C CYS A 108 -4.48 -15.59 -17.40
N GLY A 109 -4.93 -15.55 -16.14
CA GLY A 109 -4.15 -15.98 -15.00
C GLY A 109 -3.14 -14.94 -14.49
N TYR A 110 -3.23 -13.69 -14.90
CA TYR A 110 -2.42 -12.58 -14.37
C TYR A 110 -2.65 -12.35 -12.86
N VAL A 111 -3.84 -12.75 -12.38
CA VAL A 111 -4.25 -12.65 -10.97
C VAL A 111 -3.98 -13.95 -10.19
N ARG A 112 -3.52 -15.03 -10.83
CA ARG A 112 -3.24 -16.28 -10.13
C ARG A 112 -2.03 -16.12 -9.22
N TRP A 113 -2.27 -16.31 -7.93
CA TRP A 113 -1.24 -16.50 -6.92
C TRP A 113 -1.07 -18.00 -6.68
N GLY A 114 0.07 -18.51 -7.09
CA GLY A 114 0.47 -19.90 -6.92
C GLY A 114 1.91 -20.04 -7.43
N HIS A 115 2.68 -20.91 -6.78
CA HIS A 115 4.06 -21.21 -7.16
C HIS A 115 4.24 -21.42 -8.66
#